data_AF-A0A2I0X8C6-F1
#
_entry.id   AF-A0A2I0X8C6-F1
#
_cell.length_a   1.000
_cell.length_b   1.000
_cell.length_c   1.000
_cell.angle_alpha   90.00
_cell.angle_beta   90.00
_cell.angle_gamma   90.00
#
_symmetry.space_group_name_H-M   'P 1'
#
loop_
_entity.id
_entity.type
_entity.pdbx_description
1 polymer ?
#
loop_
_entity_poly.entity_id
_entity_poly.type
_entity_poly.pdbx_seq_one_letter_code
_entity_poly.pdbx_strand_id
1 'polypeptide(L)'
;MARETTKVSLRLPSIFLLLTLAVLLLFSSSTLFFPPASSKTSPPLRRHSNHFCSNRAADLTRGFWTHDSRYKNHSRPLYDASCSFHRNAWNCLRNARKNMEAINAWVWIPEGCGGLPLPRIDPAAFLDAMRGRRIGFVGDSLNENFVVAFLCALGSADSGARKWKRKGAWRGGYFPKFDFTVAYHRAVLLAKYTWQPVEQLDLPNKDGLKGFYKVDVDIPADDWANISQFYDVLVFNTGHW
;
A
#
# COMPACT_ATOMS: atom_id res chain seq x y z
N MET A 1 -23.52 74.29 -34.82
CA MET A 1 -22.59 74.53 -33.70
C MET A 1 -23.31 74.05 -32.45
N ALA A 2 -22.82 73.18 -31.58
CA ALA A 2 -21.46 72.95 -31.12
C ALA A 2 -21.20 71.44 -30.86
N ARG A 3 -19.93 71.04 -30.83
CA ARG A 3 -19.46 69.66 -30.60
C ARG A 3 -18.78 69.62 -29.24
N GLU A 4 -19.34 68.87 -28.30
CA GLU A 4 -18.78 68.65 -26.97
C GLU A 4 -17.62 67.66 -27.04
N THR A 5 -16.45 68.04 -26.51
CA THR A 5 -15.27 67.19 -26.38
C THR A 5 -15.08 66.77 -24.94
N THR A 6 -15.33 65.49 -24.64
CA THR A 6 -15.12 64.89 -23.32
C THR A 6 -13.62 64.61 -23.10
N LYS A 7 -13.01 65.28 -22.12
CA LYS A 7 -11.61 65.04 -21.71
C LYS A 7 -11.53 63.73 -20.91
N VAL A 8 -10.93 62.70 -21.50
CA VAL A 8 -10.61 61.45 -20.80
C VAL A 8 -9.45 61.70 -19.82
N SER A 9 -9.70 61.43 -18.54
CA SER A 9 -8.76 61.62 -17.44
C SER A 9 -7.56 60.69 -17.55
N LEU A 10 -6.35 61.28 -17.58
CA LEU A 10 -5.04 60.62 -17.66
C LEU A 10 -4.70 59.73 -16.44
N ARG A 11 -5.59 59.62 -15.45
CA ARG A 11 -5.36 58.86 -14.20
C ARG A 11 -5.67 57.37 -14.31
N LEU A 12 -6.56 56.97 -15.21
CA LEU A 12 -6.88 55.54 -15.45
C LEU A 12 -5.66 54.70 -15.87
N PRO A 13 -4.83 55.10 -16.87
CA PRO A 13 -3.74 54.25 -17.33
C PRO A 13 -2.64 54.03 -16.27
N SER A 14 -2.44 55.01 -15.37
CA SER A 14 -1.45 54.89 -14.29
C SER A 14 -1.88 53.85 -13.23
N ILE A 15 -3.18 53.75 -12.95
CA ILE A 15 -3.72 52.78 -11.99
C ILE A 15 -3.59 51.35 -12.54
N PHE A 16 -3.88 51.15 -13.83
CA PHE A 16 -3.68 49.84 -14.49
C PHE A 16 -2.20 49.41 -14.53
N LEU A 17 -1.28 50.36 -14.72
CA LEU A 17 0.15 50.06 -14.69
C LEU A 17 0.63 49.65 -13.29
N LEU A 18 0.13 50.31 -12.23
CA LEU A 18 0.45 49.96 -10.85
C LEU A 18 -0.14 48.60 -10.44
N LEU A 19 -1.37 48.29 -10.87
CA LEU A 19 -2.00 47.00 -10.62
C LEU A 19 -1.27 45.84 -11.30
N THR A 20 -0.85 46.02 -12.55
CA THR A 20 -0.09 45.00 -13.28
C THR A 20 1.29 44.76 -12.65
N LEU A 21 1.98 45.81 -12.21
CA LEU A 21 3.25 45.69 -11.50
C LEU A 21 3.09 44.98 -10.16
N ALA A 22 2.03 45.27 -9.40
CA ALA A 22 1.74 44.60 -8.13
C ALA A 22 1.45 43.10 -8.31
N VAL A 23 0.70 42.72 -9.35
CA VAL A 23 0.42 41.31 -9.68
C VAL A 23 1.70 40.57 -10.06
N LEU A 24 2.59 41.18 -10.85
CA LEU A 24 3.88 40.59 -11.21
C LEU A 24 4.78 40.39 -9.98
N LEU A 25 4.83 41.35 -9.07
CA LEU A 25 5.60 41.25 -7.83
C LEU A 25 5.09 40.13 -6.91
N LEU A 26 3.77 39.96 -6.81
CA LEU A 26 3.15 38.85 -6.08
C LEU A 26 3.47 37.50 -6.72
N PHE A 27 3.45 37.42 -8.06
CA PHE A 27 3.81 36.20 -8.79
C PHE A 27 5.28 35.82 -8.61
N SER A 28 6.21 36.79 -8.69
CA SER A 28 7.64 36.53 -8.45
C SER A 28 7.94 36.12 -7.01
N SER A 29 7.21 36.69 -6.04
CA SER A 29 7.31 36.28 -4.64
C SER A 29 6.84 34.83 -4.45
N SER A 30 5.79 34.43 -5.15
CA SER A 30 5.26 33.06 -5.12
C SER A 30 6.29 32.05 -5.65
N THR A 31 7.05 32.40 -6.69
CA THR A 31 8.10 31.51 -7.25
C THR A 31 9.33 31.38 -6.35
N LEU A 32 9.55 32.29 -5.39
CA LEU A 32 10.63 32.19 -4.41
C LEU A 32 10.25 31.38 -3.17
N PHE A 33 8.95 31.21 -2.88
CA PHE A 33 8.45 30.43 -1.74
C PHE A 33 8.06 28.98 -2.07
N PHE A 34 7.90 28.64 -3.35
CA PHE A 34 7.77 27.25 -3.79
C PHE A 34 9.11 26.76 -4.36
N PRO A 35 9.95 26.07 -3.56
CA PRO A 35 11.06 25.34 -4.15
C PRO A 35 10.50 24.40 -5.21
N PRO A 36 11.18 24.22 -6.37
CA PRO A 36 10.77 23.25 -7.37
C PRO A 36 10.57 21.92 -6.64
N ALA A 37 9.42 21.28 -6.90
CA ALA A 37 9.12 19.97 -6.34
C ALA A 37 10.32 19.07 -6.59
N SER A 38 11.12 18.83 -5.54
CA SER A 38 12.22 17.88 -5.61
C SER A 38 11.54 16.58 -6.01
N SER A 39 11.77 16.16 -7.26
CA SER A 39 11.58 14.77 -7.62
C SER A 39 12.36 14.02 -6.58
N LYS A 40 11.66 13.33 -5.68
CA LYS A 40 12.30 12.39 -4.76
C LYS A 40 12.78 11.29 -5.67
N THR A 41 13.97 11.46 -6.27
CA THR A 41 14.69 10.38 -6.90
C THR A 41 14.98 9.43 -5.76
N SER A 42 14.12 8.43 -5.61
CA SER A 42 14.28 7.39 -4.62
C SER A 42 15.71 6.87 -4.79
N PRO A 43 16.54 6.84 -3.74
CA PRO A 43 17.88 6.29 -3.89
C PRO A 43 17.75 4.91 -4.51
N PRO A 44 18.60 4.56 -5.49
CA PRO A 44 18.57 3.23 -6.07
C PRO A 44 18.68 2.25 -4.91
N LEU A 45 17.72 1.33 -4.81
CA LEU A 45 17.76 0.23 -3.86
C LEU A 45 19.17 -0.34 -3.92
N ARG A 46 19.92 -0.26 -2.80
CA ARG A 46 21.27 -0.82 -2.72
C ARG A 46 21.15 -2.28 -3.13
N ARG A 47 21.67 -2.58 -4.33
CA ARG A 47 21.61 -3.90 -4.92
C ARG A 47 22.63 -4.77 -4.18
N HIS A 48 22.23 -5.33 -3.05
CA HIS A 48 22.97 -6.41 -2.43
C HIS A 48 22.95 -7.59 -3.38
N SER A 49 24.01 -7.73 -4.19
CA SER A 49 24.19 -8.82 -5.12
C SER A 49 24.60 -10.10 -4.37
N ASN A 50 23.73 -10.59 -3.50
CA ASN A 50 23.78 -11.98 -3.13
C ASN A 50 22.94 -12.71 -4.19
N HIS A 51 23.60 -13.20 -5.24
CA HIS A 51 22.98 -14.14 -6.19
C HIS A 51 22.69 -15.45 -5.44
N PHE A 52 21.61 -15.46 -4.64
CA PHE A 52 21.16 -16.61 -3.86
C PHE A 52 20.62 -17.73 -4.75
N CYS A 53 20.10 -17.34 -5.90
CA CYS A 53 19.63 -18.24 -6.93
C CYS A 53 20.49 -17.97 -8.17
N SER A 54 21.09 -19.03 -8.72
CA SER A 54 22.11 -18.96 -9.78
C SER A 54 21.60 -18.26 -11.06
N ASN A 55 20.27 -18.11 -11.18
CA ASN A 55 19.62 -17.32 -12.20
C ASN A 55 18.89 -16.12 -11.60
N ARG A 56 19.18 -14.91 -12.11
CA ARG A 56 18.38 -13.69 -11.86
C ARG A 56 16.91 -13.81 -12.30
N ALA A 57 16.58 -14.87 -13.04
CA ALA A 57 15.26 -15.21 -13.56
C ALA A 57 14.74 -16.57 -13.03
N ALA A 58 15.26 -17.05 -11.89
CA ALA A 58 14.71 -18.25 -11.26
C ALA A 58 13.24 -18.00 -10.88
N ASP A 59 12.35 -18.86 -11.36
CA ASP A 59 10.95 -18.86 -10.95
C ASP A 59 10.85 -19.24 -9.46
N LEU A 60 10.56 -18.25 -8.62
CA LEU A 60 10.47 -18.44 -7.18
C LEU A 60 9.18 -19.14 -6.74
N THR A 61 8.22 -19.29 -7.66
CA THR A 61 6.92 -19.93 -7.41
C THR A 61 6.96 -21.45 -7.60
N ARG A 62 8.02 -21.95 -8.24
CA ARG A 62 8.26 -23.39 -8.43
C ARG A 62 9.30 -23.90 -7.45
N GLY A 63 8.96 -24.97 -6.76
CA GLY A 63 9.73 -25.44 -5.62
C GLY A 63 9.01 -26.52 -4.84
N PHE A 64 9.52 -26.78 -3.64
CA PHE A 64 8.92 -27.73 -2.72
C PHE A 64 9.01 -27.21 -1.28
N TRP A 65 8.05 -27.65 -0.47
CA TRP A 65 8.06 -27.42 0.97
C TRP A 65 8.86 -28.51 1.67
N THR A 66 9.71 -28.14 2.62
CA THR A 66 10.49 -29.08 3.43
C THR A 66 10.42 -28.73 4.92
N HIS A 67 10.68 -29.74 5.74
CA HIS A 67 10.86 -29.65 7.19
C HIS A 67 12.26 -30.08 7.64
N ASP A 68 13.22 -30.15 6.70
CA ASP A 68 14.56 -30.64 6.99
C ASP A 68 15.24 -29.83 8.11
N SER A 69 15.72 -30.57 9.11
CA SER A 69 16.43 -30.08 10.28
C SER A 69 17.65 -29.20 9.96
N ARG A 70 18.24 -29.33 8.76
CA ARG A 70 19.32 -28.44 8.29
C ARG A 70 18.88 -26.98 8.13
N TYR A 71 17.58 -26.72 8.00
CA TYR A 71 17.00 -25.39 7.82
C TYR A 71 16.33 -24.84 9.09
N LYS A 72 16.71 -25.34 10.28
CA LYS A 72 16.17 -24.89 11.58
C LYS A 72 16.15 -23.37 11.80
N ASN A 73 17.12 -22.63 11.25
CA ASN A 73 17.11 -21.17 11.36
C ASN A 73 15.97 -20.52 10.55
N HIS A 74 15.58 -21.12 9.42
CA HIS A 74 14.47 -20.70 8.58
C HIS A 74 13.11 -21.15 9.11
N SER A 75 13.09 -22.19 9.95
CA SER A 75 11.89 -22.80 10.51
C SER A 75 11.35 -22.08 11.77
N ARG A 76 12.02 -21.02 12.22
CA ARG A 76 11.56 -20.20 13.35
C ARG A 76 10.43 -19.26 12.89
N PRO A 77 9.43 -18.96 13.74
CA PRO A 77 8.45 -17.92 13.44
C PRO A 77 9.10 -16.57 13.16
N LEU A 78 8.48 -15.76 12.29
CA LEU A 78 8.94 -14.39 11.99
C LEU A 78 8.57 -13.38 13.09
N TYR A 79 7.59 -13.73 13.92
CA TYR A 79 7.09 -12.91 15.02
C TYR A 79 6.55 -13.81 16.12
N ASP A 80 6.37 -13.24 17.31
CA ASP A 80 5.87 -13.94 18.49
C ASP A 80 4.39 -13.60 18.80
N ALA A 81 3.89 -14.13 19.92
CA ALA A 81 2.52 -13.93 20.38
C ALA A 81 2.19 -12.46 20.75
N SER A 82 3.18 -11.60 20.96
CA SER A 82 3.01 -10.24 21.46
C SER A 82 2.72 -9.19 20.38
N CYS A 83 2.77 -9.58 19.09
CA CYS A 83 2.58 -8.64 17.99
C CYS A 83 1.28 -7.82 18.10
N SER A 84 1.44 -6.49 18.19
CA SER A 84 0.36 -5.53 18.39
C SER A 84 -0.53 -5.30 17.14
N PHE A 85 -0.06 -5.70 15.96
CA PHE A 85 -0.81 -5.63 14.70
C PHE A 85 -1.80 -6.78 14.52
N HIS A 86 -1.65 -7.87 15.28
CA HIS A 86 -2.55 -9.02 15.20
C HIS A 86 -3.85 -8.78 15.97
N ARG A 87 -4.97 -9.31 15.48
CA ARG A 87 -6.19 -9.44 16.30
C ARG A 87 -6.05 -10.61 17.25
N ASN A 88 -6.39 -10.39 18.52
CA ASN A 88 -6.31 -11.39 19.59
C ASN A 88 -7.03 -12.70 19.21
N ALA A 89 -8.26 -12.60 18.69
CA ALA A 89 -9.06 -13.76 18.30
C ALA A 89 -8.40 -14.65 17.22
N TRP A 90 -7.47 -14.11 16.42
CA TRP A 90 -6.86 -14.81 15.29
C TRP A 90 -5.39 -15.16 15.52
N ASN A 91 -4.79 -14.70 16.63
CA ASN A 91 -3.38 -14.93 16.93
C ASN A 91 -3.21 -16.35 17.51
N CYS A 92 -2.88 -17.32 16.65
CA CYS A 92 -2.73 -18.72 17.04
C CYS A 92 -1.61 -18.94 18.09
N LEU A 93 -0.51 -18.18 18.02
CA LEU A 93 0.58 -18.27 19.00
C LEU A 93 0.10 -17.84 20.39
N ARG A 94 -0.59 -16.70 20.45
CA ARG A 94 -1.19 -16.18 21.69
C ARG A 94 -2.27 -17.10 22.25
N ASN A 95 -3.10 -17.66 21.37
CA ASN A 95 -4.20 -18.54 21.77
C ASN A 95 -3.76 -19.98 22.04
N ALA A 96 -2.45 -20.22 22.17
CA ALA A 96 -1.86 -21.52 22.51
C ALA A 96 -2.36 -22.67 21.63
N ARG A 97 -2.52 -22.42 20.32
CA ARG A 97 -2.87 -23.47 19.36
C ARG A 97 -1.83 -24.60 19.46
N LYS A 98 -2.30 -25.85 19.54
CA LYS A 98 -1.42 -27.03 19.55
C LYS A 98 -0.63 -27.13 18.24
N ASN A 99 0.56 -27.72 18.30
CA ASN A 99 1.41 -28.04 17.15
C ASN A 99 1.93 -26.83 16.35
N MET A 100 2.01 -25.63 16.96
CA MET A 100 2.53 -24.44 16.28
C MET A 100 4.00 -24.58 15.86
N GLU A 101 4.81 -25.33 16.59
CA GLU A 101 6.20 -25.61 16.19
C GLU A 101 6.25 -26.34 14.84
N ALA A 102 5.50 -27.43 14.70
CA ALA A 102 5.40 -28.17 13.45
C ALA A 102 4.82 -27.32 12.31
N ILE A 103 3.76 -26.53 12.57
CA ILE A 103 3.15 -25.65 11.56
C ILE A 103 4.14 -24.59 11.05
N ASN A 104 4.91 -23.97 11.96
CA ASN A 104 5.87 -22.93 11.58
C ASN A 104 7.17 -23.50 11.01
N ALA A 105 7.38 -24.81 11.09
CA ALA A 105 8.64 -25.43 10.67
C ALA A 105 8.78 -25.60 9.15
N TRP A 106 7.75 -25.31 8.37
CA TRP A 106 7.76 -25.47 6.91
C TRP A 106 8.64 -24.39 6.26
N VAL A 107 9.51 -24.81 5.35
CA VAL A 107 10.41 -23.94 4.60
C VAL A 107 10.21 -24.18 3.10
N TRP A 108 10.04 -23.11 2.34
CA TRP A 108 9.93 -23.14 0.89
C TRP A 108 11.31 -23.11 0.24
N ILE A 109 11.58 -24.04 -0.69
CA ILE A 109 12.81 -24.10 -1.47
C ILE A 109 12.47 -24.00 -2.95
N PRO A 110 12.81 -22.87 -3.62
CA PRO A 110 12.63 -22.75 -5.06
C PRO A 110 13.60 -23.66 -5.82
N GLU A 111 13.15 -24.27 -6.92
CA GLU A 111 13.95 -25.18 -7.76
C GLU A 111 15.23 -24.48 -8.28
N GLY A 112 15.15 -23.19 -8.61
CA GLY A 112 16.25 -22.42 -9.18
C GLY A 112 17.31 -21.92 -8.17
N CYS A 113 17.20 -22.28 -6.89
CA CYS A 113 18.09 -21.79 -5.83
C CYS A 113 19.07 -22.87 -5.31
N GLY A 114 19.35 -23.90 -6.12
CA GLY A 114 20.38 -24.91 -5.80
C GLY A 114 20.08 -25.71 -4.53
N GLY A 115 18.80 -25.88 -4.20
CA GLY A 115 18.36 -26.56 -2.98
C GLY A 115 18.46 -25.73 -1.71
N LEU A 116 18.77 -24.43 -1.79
CA LEU A 116 18.80 -23.52 -0.64
C LEU A 116 17.48 -22.75 -0.50
N PRO A 117 17.00 -22.51 0.72
CA PRO A 117 15.85 -21.67 0.96
C PRO A 117 16.16 -20.20 0.67
N LEU A 118 15.11 -19.41 0.47
CA LEU A 118 15.24 -17.96 0.37
C LEU A 118 15.73 -17.37 1.70
N PRO A 119 16.53 -16.29 1.66
CA PRO A 119 16.91 -15.58 2.87
C PRO A 119 15.67 -15.17 3.66
N ARG A 120 15.72 -15.36 4.98
CA ARG A 120 14.69 -14.78 5.84
C ARG A 120 14.68 -13.26 5.70
N ILE A 121 13.52 -12.66 5.90
CA ILE A 121 13.43 -11.21 5.97
C ILE A 121 14.29 -10.71 7.14
N ASP A 122 15.16 -9.75 6.86
CA ASP A 122 15.78 -8.89 7.87
C ASP A 122 14.88 -7.65 8.01
N PRO A 123 14.13 -7.51 9.11
CA PRO A 123 13.22 -6.40 9.32
C PRO A 123 13.90 -5.03 9.21
N ALA A 124 15.10 -4.88 9.79
CA ALA A 124 15.80 -3.60 9.80
C ALA A 124 16.33 -3.27 8.41
N ALA A 125 16.95 -4.23 7.72
CA ALA A 125 17.45 -4.02 6.37
C ALA A 125 16.31 -3.73 5.37
N PHE A 126 15.18 -4.43 5.49
CA PHE A 126 14.00 -4.16 4.66
C PHE A 126 13.46 -2.75 4.90
N LEU A 127 13.26 -2.35 6.16
CA LEU A 127 12.74 -1.02 6.50
C LEU A 127 13.70 0.10 6.06
N ASP A 128 15.01 -0.12 6.16
CA ASP A 128 16.01 0.84 5.65
C ASP A 128 15.96 0.98 4.13
N ALA A 129 15.84 -0.14 3.41
CA ALA A 129 15.68 -0.14 1.96
C ALA A 129 14.39 0.57 1.51
N MET A 130 13.35 0.53 2.35
CA MET A 130 12.04 1.14 2.10
C MET A 130 11.85 2.50 2.80
N ARG A 131 12.93 3.11 3.30
CA ARG A 131 12.87 4.38 4.04
C ARG A 131 12.15 5.47 3.23
N GLY A 132 11.21 6.15 3.88
CA GLY A 132 10.41 7.22 3.27
C GLY A 132 9.39 6.74 2.22
N ARG A 133 9.18 5.42 2.09
CA ARG A 133 8.25 4.83 1.12
C ARG A 133 6.97 4.33 1.76
N ARG A 134 5.97 4.08 0.91
CA ARG A 134 4.63 3.63 1.26
C ARG A 134 4.25 2.44 0.38
N ILE A 135 3.84 1.32 0.99
CA ILE A 135 3.27 0.16 0.29
C ILE A 135 1.77 0.08 0.57
N GLY A 136 0.97 -0.03 -0.49
CA GLY A 136 -0.47 -0.29 -0.40
C GLY A 136 -0.77 -1.72 -0.86
N PHE A 137 -1.45 -2.48 -0.02
CA PHE A 137 -2.06 -3.75 -0.38
C PHE A 137 -3.53 -3.52 -0.66
N VAL A 138 -4.03 -4.06 -1.75
CA VAL A 138 -5.42 -3.90 -2.18
C VAL A 138 -5.97 -5.29 -2.52
N GLY A 139 -7.14 -5.62 -2.00
CA GLY A 139 -7.79 -6.87 -2.38
C GLY A 139 -8.65 -7.48 -1.28
N ASP A 140 -8.47 -8.78 -1.09
CA ASP A 140 -9.34 -9.61 -0.28
C ASP A 140 -8.75 -9.98 1.10
N SER A 141 -9.48 -10.85 1.82
CA SER A 141 -9.14 -11.28 3.18
C SER A 141 -7.76 -11.96 3.30
N LEU A 142 -7.23 -12.57 2.23
CA LEU A 142 -5.89 -13.15 2.26
C LEU A 142 -4.80 -12.09 2.25
N ASN A 143 -5.00 -10.97 1.53
CA ASN A 143 -4.08 -9.82 1.63
C ASN A 143 -4.12 -9.20 3.03
N GLU A 144 -5.30 -9.15 3.66
CA GLU A 144 -5.41 -8.71 5.06
C GLU A 144 -4.56 -9.57 6.01
N ASN A 145 -4.61 -10.90 5.83
CA ASN A 145 -3.79 -11.85 6.60
C ASN A 145 -2.30 -11.66 6.32
N PHE A 146 -1.90 -11.53 5.05
CA PHE A 146 -0.52 -11.28 4.66
C PHE A 146 0.00 -9.99 5.31
N VAL A 147 -0.75 -8.90 5.22
CA VAL A 147 -0.35 -7.60 5.78
C VAL A 147 -0.16 -7.67 7.29
N VAL A 148 -1.02 -8.39 8.01
CA VAL A 148 -0.84 -8.60 9.45
C VAL A 148 0.47 -9.35 9.73
N ALA A 149 0.73 -10.46 9.05
CA ALA A 149 1.97 -11.22 9.22
C ALA A 149 3.21 -10.40 8.87
N PHE A 150 3.14 -9.62 7.78
CA PHE A 150 4.20 -8.75 7.32
C PHE A 150 4.50 -7.62 8.32
N LEU A 151 3.48 -6.93 8.81
CA LEU A 151 3.63 -5.90 9.85
C LEU A 151 4.24 -6.49 11.14
N CYS A 152 3.82 -7.69 11.54
CA CYS A 152 4.38 -8.37 12.70
C CYS A 152 5.85 -8.74 12.52
N ALA A 153 6.25 -9.24 11.36
CA ALA A 153 7.64 -9.54 11.06
C ALA A 153 8.52 -8.26 11.12
N LEU A 154 8.02 -7.15 10.58
CA LEU A 154 8.72 -5.87 10.58
C LEU A 154 8.79 -5.19 11.94
N GLY A 155 7.81 -5.43 12.82
CA GLY A 155 7.64 -4.74 14.11
C GLY A 155 8.85 -4.84 15.04
N SER A 156 9.68 -5.87 14.92
CA SER A 156 10.87 -6.05 15.75
C SER A 156 11.97 -5.00 15.52
N ALA A 157 11.98 -4.31 14.37
CA ALA A 157 12.99 -3.32 14.03
C ALA A 157 12.63 -1.86 14.42
N ASP A 158 11.40 -1.61 14.84
CA ASP A 158 10.94 -0.28 15.26
C ASP A 158 9.96 -0.38 16.44
N SER A 159 10.44 -0.10 17.65
CA SER A 159 9.62 -0.07 18.86
C SER A 159 8.56 1.05 18.85
N GLY A 160 8.71 2.06 17.98
CA GLY A 160 7.72 3.11 17.75
C GLY A 160 6.64 2.73 16.73
N ALA A 161 6.69 1.53 16.17
CA ALA A 161 5.73 1.06 15.17
C ALA A 161 4.30 1.10 15.73
N ARG A 162 3.38 1.68 14.95
CA ARG A 162 2.00 1.92 15.38
C ARG A 162 1.00 1.65 14.27
N LYS A 163 -0.24 1.33 14.65
CA LYS A 163 -1.34 1.11 13.70
C LYS A 163 -1.58 2.37 12.86
N TRP A 164 -1.90 2.16 11.58
CA TRP A 164 -2.18 3.22 10.63
C TRP A 164 -3.46 2.89 9.85
N LYS A 165 -4.40 3.85 9.81
CA LYS A 165 -5.73 3.71 9.17
C LYS A 165 -6.16 4.97 8.42
N ARG A 166 -5.20 5.75 7.90
CA ARG A 166 -5.53 6.97 7.15
C ARG A 166 -5.85 6.60 5.70
N LYS A 167 -6.35 7.57 4.92
CA LYS A 167 -6.64 7.41 3.48
C LYS A 167 -7.60 6.24 3.15
N GLY A 168 -8.52 5.89 4.06
CA GLY A 168 -9.47 4.79 3.85
C GLY A 168 -8.93 3.40 4.18
N ALA A 169 -7.69 3.28 4.67
CA ALA A 169 -7.11 1.98 4.96
C ALA A 169 -7.84 1.24 6.08
N TRP A 170 -8.22 0.00 5.80
CA TRP A 170 -8.86 -0.90 6.75
C TRP A 170 -7.88 -1.34 7.85
N ARG A 171 -6.62 -1.60 7.45
CA ARG A 171 -5.48 -1.90 8.34
C ARG A 171 -4.21 -1.27 7.82
N GLY A 172 -3.22 -1.18 8.69
CA GLY A 172 -1.89 -0.70 8.33
C GLY A 172 -0.99 -0.49 9.53
N GLY A 173 0.27 -0.18 9.24
CA GLY A 173 1.29 0.17 10.21
C GLY A 173 2.18 1.29 9.69
N TYR A 174 2.62 2.14 10.60
CA TYR A 174 3.60 3.18 10.36
C TYR A 174 4.81 2.94 11.27
N PHE A 175 6.00 3.02 10.69
CA PHE A 175 7.30 2.77 11.31
C PHE A 175 8.07 4.11 11.35
N PRO A 176 7.95 4.89 12.44
CA PRO A 176 8.48 6.26 12.50
C PRO A 176 9.98 6.36 12.30
N LYS A 177 10.76 5.37 12.76
CA LYS A 177 12.24 5.38 12.61
C LYS A 177 12.67 5.37 11.15
N PHE A 178 11.83 4.83 10.28
CA PHE A 178 12.10 4.65 8.85
C PHE A 178 11.22 5.52 7.95
N ASP A 179 10.29 6.28 8.53
CA ASP A 179 9.22 6.97 7.79
C ASP A 179 8.55 6.04 6.75
N PHE A 180 8.25 4.81 7.17
CA PHE A 180 7.72 3.78 6.29
C PHE A 180 6.27 3.47 6.63
N THR A 181 5.42 3.35 5.62
CA THR A 181 4.00 3.01 5.78
C THR A 181 3.62 1.77 4.99
N VAL A 182 2.87 0.87 5.63
CA VAL A 182 2.15 -0.23 4.96
C VAL A 182 0.67 -0.09 5.28
N ALA A 183 -0.18 -0.23 4.27
CA ALA A 183 -1.62 -0.17 4.45
C ALA A 183 -2.33 -1.23 3.60
N TYR A 184 -3.49 -1.67 4.07
CA TYR A 184 -4.40 -2.57 3.39
C TYR A 184 -5.74 -1.89 3.14
N HIS A 185 -6.19 -1.92 1.89
CA HIS A 185 -7.50 -1.44 1.43
C HIS A 185 -8.31 -2.63 0.95
N ARG A 186 -9.47 -2.82 1.55
CA ARG A 186 -10.35 -3.93 1.20
C ARG A 186 -11.09 -3.58 -0.08
N ALA A 187 -10.82 -4.29 -1.15
CA ALA A 187 -11.49 -4.19 -2.43
C ALA A 187 -11.56 -5.60 -3.02
N VAL A 188 -12.47 -6.40 -2.49
CA VAL A 188 -12.49 -7.88 -2.67
C VAL A 188 -12.47 -8.29 -4.15
N LEU A 189 -13.21 -7.58 -5.00
CA LEU A 189 -13.26 -7.85 -6.45
C LEU A 189 -12.36 -6.93 -7.28
N LEU A 190 -11.71 -5.95 -6.66
CA LEU A 190 -11.00 -4.81 -7.28
C LEU A 190 -11.88 -3.91 -8.19
N ALA A 191 -12.88 -4.46 -8.86
CA ALA A 191 -13.90 -3.74 -9.61
C ALA A 191 -15.01 -3.22 -8.68
N LYS A 192 -15.72 -2.19 -9.14
CA LYS A 192 -16.89 -1.65 -8.47
C LYS A 192 -17.99 -2.71 -8.44
N TYR A 193 -18.56 -2.92 -7.26
CA TYR A 193 -19.70 -3.79 -7.10
C TYR A 193 -20.74 -3.14 -6.19
N THR A 194 -22.01 -3.23 -6.56
CA THR A 194 -23.11 -2.59 -5.85
C THR A 194 -24.22 -3.60 -5.60
N TRP A 195 -24.77 -3.59 -4.39
CA TRP A 195 -25.93 -4.41 -4.05
C TRP A 195 -27.19 -3.86 -4.73
N GLN A 196 -27.95 -4.74 -5.37
CA GLN A 196 -29.20 -4.43 -6.04
C GLN A 196 -30.31 -5.31 -5.45
N PRO A 197 -31.39 -4.72 -4.89
CA PRO A 197 -32.51 -5.49 -4.35
C PRO A 197 -33.34 -6.13 -5.47
N VAL A 198 -33.89 -7.34 -5.24
CA VAL A 198 -34.71 -8.07 -6.25
C VAL A 198 -36.05 -7.37 -6.53
N GLU A 199 -36.50 -6.49 -5.65
CA GLU A 199 -37.71 -5.68 -5.86
C GLU A 199 -37.66 -4.87 -7.17
N GLN A 200 -36.46 -4.52 -7.64
CA GLN A 200 -36.24 -3.77 -8.88
C GLN A 200 -36.15 -4.63 -10.15
N LEU A 201 -36.18 -5.96 -10.02
CA LEU A 201 -36.10 -6.87 -11.18
C LEU A 201 -37.41 -7.62 -11.42
N ASP A 202 -37.81 -7.70 -12.68
CA ASP A 202 -38.97 -8.47 -13.13
C ASP A 202 -38.53 -9.91 -13.49
N LEU A 203 -38.09 -10.65 -12.47
CA LEU A 203 -37.64 -12.05 -12.62
C LEU A 203 -38.76 -13.04 -12.21
N PRO A 204 -39.04 -14.08 -13.01
CA PRO A 204 -39.90 -15.18 -12.60
C PRO A 204 -39.19 -16.03 -11.52
N ASN A 205 -39.89 -16.36 -10.43
CA ASN A 205 -39.40 -16.99 -9.19
C ASN A 205 -38.39 -16.15 -8.38
N LYS A 206 -38.91 -15.36 -7.43
CA LYS A 206 -38.13 -14.56 -6.45
C LYS A 206 -37.86 -15.29 -5.12
N ASP A 207 -38.22 -16.56 -5.02
CA ASP A 207 -38.22 -17.26 -3.73
C ASP A 207 -36.82 -17.35 -3.11
N GLY A 208 -36.66 -16.69 -1.96
CA GLY A 208 -35.44 -16.69 -1.16
C GLY A 208 -34.33 -15.72 -1.58
N LEU A 209 -34.42 -15.10 -2.76
CA LEU A 209 -33.42 -14.12 -3.24
C LEU A 209 -33.71 -12.72 -2.71
N LYS A 210 -32.82 -12.17 -1.88
CA LYS A 210 -32.91 -10.79 -1.36
C LYS A 210 -32.34 -9.73 -2.30
N GLY A 211 -31.35 -10.10 -3.11
CA GLY A 211 -30.70 -9.21 -4.07
C GLY A 211 -29.54 -9.90 -4.77
N PHE A 212 -28.84 -9.13 -5.58
CA PHE A 212 -27.63 -9.54 -6.28
C PHE A 212 -26.62 -8.40 -6.27
N TYR A 213 -25.33 -8.72 -6.45
CA TYR A 213 -24.32 -7.70 -6.68
C TYR A 213 -24.16 -7.49 -8.18
N LYS A 214 -24.40 -6.27 -8.65
CA LYS A 214 -23.95 -5.83 -9.98
C LYS A 214 -22.46 -5.53 -9.91
N VAL A 215 -21.66 -6.16 -10.76
CA VAL A 215 -20.22 -5.94 -10.86
C VAL A 215 -19.92 -5.22 -12.18
N ASP A 216 -19.37 -4.02 -12.08
CA ASP A 216 -18.93 -3.22 -13.24
C ASP A 216 -17.44 -3.46 -13.46
N VAL A 217 -17.08 -4.47 -14.26
CA VAL A 217 -15.71 -4.99 -14.40
C VAL A 217 -14.72 -3.99 -15.02
N ASP A 218 -15.23 -2.99 -15.71
CA ASP A 218 -14.49 -1.90 -16.35
C ASP A 218 -14.32 -0.68 -15.44
N ILE A 219 -14.94 -0.69 -14.26
CA ILE A 219 -14.88 0.41 -13.29
C ILE A 219 -14.11 -0.05 -12.05
N PRO A 220 -12.98 0.58 -11.69
CA PRO A 220 -12.26 0.23 -10.47
C PRO A 220 -13.09 0.61 -9.23
N ALA A 221 -12.96 -0.18 -8.15
CA ALA A 221 -13.62 0.12 -6.89
C ALA A 221 -13.11 1.44 -6.28
N ASP A 222 -14.04 2.24 -5.77
CA ASP A 222 -13.75 3.54 -5.16
C ASP A 222 -12.81 3.41 -3.94
N ASP A 223 -12.81 2.24 -3.28
CA ASP A 223 -11.96 1.88 -2.14
C ASP A 223 -10.46 2.00 -2.44
N TRP A 224 -10.04 1.88 -3.70
CA TRP A 224 -8.61 1.94 -4.06
C TRP A 224 -8.27 2.81 -5.26
N ALA A 225 -9.22 3.17 -6.12
CA ALA A 225 -8.93 3.98 -7.31
C ALA A 225 -8.24 5.31 -6.95
N ASN A 226 -8.67 5.93 -5.84
CA ASN A 226 -8.25 7.28 -5.44
C ASN A 226 -6.97 7.34 -4.59
N ILE A 227 -6.39 6.19 -4.22
CA ILE A 227 -5.20 6.14 -3.36
C ILE A 227 -3.91 5.84 -4.13
N SER A 228 -4.00 5.57 -5.43
CA SER A 228 -2.87 5.11 -6.24
C SER A 228 -1.67 6.06 -6.19
N GLN A 229 -1.92 7.37 -6.23
CA GLN A 229 -0.89 8.40 -6.15
C GLN A 229 -0.23 8.53 -4.78
N PHE A 230 -0.83 7.97 -3.72
CA PHE A 230 -0.27 8.01 -2.38
C PHE A 230 0.78 6.93 -2.13
N TYR A 231 0.74 5.80 -2.85
CA TYR A 231 1.62 4.67 -2.61
C TYR A 231 2.75 4.60 -3.64
N ASP A 232 3.94 4.23 -3.17
CA ASP A 232 5.11 4.04 -4.03
C ASP A 232 5.13 2.63 -4.64
N VAL A 233 4.45 1.68 -4.00
CA VAL A 233 4.23 0.31 -4.47
C VAL A 233 2.78 -0.10 -4.15
N LEU A 234 2.10 -0.70 -5.12
CA LEU A 234 0.81 -1.36 -4.91
C LEU A 234 0.93 -2.86 -5.14
N VAL A 235 0.32 -3.64 -4.26
CA VAL A 235 0.25 -5.11 -4.33
C VAL A 235 -1.22 -5.51 -4.32
N PHE A 236 -1.63 -6.23 -5.35
CA PHE A 236 -3.03 -6.62 -5.55
C PHE A 236 -3.23 -8.12 -5.33
N ASN A 237 -4.40 -8.49 -4.80
CA ASN A 237 -4.94 -9.83 -4.93
C ASN A 237 -6.47 -9.77 -5.11
N THR A 238 -7.05 -10.85 -5.62
CA THR A 238 -8.51 -11.06 -5.71
C THR A 238 -8.78 -12.53 -5.93
N GLY A 239 -9.89 -13.04 -5.38
CA GLY A 239 -10.33 -14.42 -5.57
C GLY A 239 -11.07 -15.02 -4.37
N HIS A 240 -10.82 -14.54 -3.15
CA HIS A 240 -11.49 -15.02 -1.94
C HIS A 240 -12.49 -13.99 -1.40
N TRP A 241 -13.76 -14.12 -1.82
CA TRP A 241 -14.88 -13.25 -1.42
C TRP A 241 -15.69 -13.74 -0.21
#